data_AF-A0A1G6G0D4-F1
#
_entry.id   AF-A0A1G6G0D4-F1
#
_cell.length_a   1.000
_cell.length_b   1.000
_cell.length_c   1.000
_cell.angle_alpha   90.00
_cell.angle_beta   90.00
_cell.angle_gamma   90.00
#
_symmetry.space_group_name_H-M   'P 1'
#
loop_
_entity.id
_entity.type
_entity.pdbx_description
1 polymer ?
#
loop_
_entity_poly.entity_id
_entity_poly.type
_entity_poly.pdbx_seq_one_letter_code
_entity_poly.pdbx_strand_id
1 'polypeptide(L)'
;MKILIIDEKKTRREELASINEEVNNILKNCDQLHILIGNECTTFIEEVRTNGKVSNIAEYAIICCHHTFVEKIEDPLKKLCQKNNIPLIFFSGRYTDSYMSDHVLHLSVDKFYMQVLPCIVQDIKAEKPLILEKIEFGENYEVAILMNTRNNLTEWLEAEDDTQTYSELDLDSYVLELANDASLTECVHEDKEYNPTLLRKQINSISSLIKQKI
;
A
#
# COMPACT_ATOMS: atom_id res chain seq x y z
N MET A 1 14.98 -7.86 4.22
CA MET A 1 14.28 -6.83 3.42
C MET A 1 14.44 -5.47 4.09
N LYS A 2 14.51 -4.39 3.31
CA LYS A 2 14.71 -3.03 3.84
C LYS A 2 13.45 -2.17 3.69
N ILE A 3 13.32 -1.14 4.52
CA ILE A 3 12.33 -0.07 4.41
C ILE A 3 13.05 1.14 3.82
N LEU A 4 12.60 1.66 2.68
CA LEU A 4 13.11 2.92 2.16
C LEU A 4 12.28 4.08 2.69
N ILE A 5 12.91 5.07 3.31
CA ILE A 5 12.28 6.34 3.67
C ILE A 5 12.96 7.49 2.92
N ILE A 6 12.15 8.29 2.23
CA ILE A 6 12.59 9.50 1.55
C ILE A 6 12.05 10.72 2.31
N ASP A 7 12.90 11.30 3.15
CA ASP A 7 12.59 12.49 3.95
C ASP A 7 13.86 13.34 4.18
N GLU A 8 13.86 14.58 3.66
CA GLU A 8 15.00 15.50 3.74
C GLU A 8 15.19 16.10 5.14
N LYS A 9 14.14 16.22 5.95
CA LYS A 9 14.21 16.99 7.20
C LYS A 9 14.76 16.15 8.36
N LYS A 10 16.09 16.14 8.51
CA LYS A 10 16.78 15.57 9.68
C LYS A 10 16.22 16.07 11.01
N THR A 11 15.89 17.36 11.11
CA THR A 11 15.31 17.98 12.31
C THR A 11 13.95 17.40 12.69
N ARG A 12 13.12 17.00 11.71
CA ARG A 12 11.79 16.45 11.97
C ARG A 12 11.85 15.05 12.60
N ARG A 13 12.84 14.26 12.20
CA ARG A 13 13.12 12.96 12.84
C ARG A 13 13.58 13.15 14.28
N GLU A 14 14.43 14.14 14.54
CA GLU A 14 14.90 14.48 15.88
C GLU A 14 13.77 15.03 16.77
N GLU A 15 12.87 15.85 16.21
CA GLU A 15 11.66 16.35 16.88
C GLU A 15 10.68 15.21 17.22
N LEU A 16 10.39 14.31 16.29
CA LEU A 16 9.46 13.18 16.52
C LEU A 16 10.06 12.09 17.43
N ALA A 17 11.36 11.84 17.31
CA ALA A 17 12.11 10.99 18.24
C ALA A 17 12.10 11.52 19.69
N SER A 18 11.87 12.82 19.89
CA SER A 18 11.73 13.41 21.24
C SER A 18 10.32 13.25 21.82
N ILE A 19 9.33 12.93 20.97
CA ILE A 19 7.92 12.81 21.35
C ILE A 19 7.56 11.36 21.70
N ASN A 20 8.22 10.37 21.10
CA ASN A 20 7.96 8.95 21.36
C ASN A 20 9.27 8.14 21.43
N GLU A 21 9.59 7.63 22.62
CA GLU A 21 10.81 6.86 22.90
C GLU A 21 10.86 5.53 22.12
N GLU A 22 9.70 4.91 21.87
CA GLU A 22 9.61 3.69 21.06
C GLU A 22 9.95 3.97 19.60
N VAL A 23 9.36 5.03 19.02
CA VAL A 23 9.69 5.48 17.65
C VAL A 23 11.16 5.86 17.54
N ASN A 24 11.71 6.52 18.55
CA ASN A 24 13.13 6.88 18.60
C ASN A 24 14.04 5.64 18.61
N ASN A 25 13.72 4.65 19.43
CA ASN A 25 14.47 3.40 19.51
C ASN A 25 14.40 2.62 18.19
N ILE A 26 13.25 2.65 17.51
CA ILE A 26 13.08 2.06 16.19
C ILE A 26 13.95 2.79 15.17
N LEU A 27 13.87 4.12 15.09
CA LEU A 27 14.62 4.92 14.11
C LEU A 27 16.14 4.81 14.30
N LYS A 28 16.63 4.66 15.54
CA LYS A 28 18.07 4.59 15.84
C LYS A 28 18.68 3.19 15.68
N ASN A 29 17.91 2.13 15.95
CA ASN A 29 18.45 0.77 16.09
C ASN A 29 17.85 -0.22 15.07
N CYS A 30 17.22 0.26 13.99
CA CYS A 30 16.65 -0.60 12.96
C CYS A 30 17.57 -0.66 11.73
N ASP A 31 18.35 -1.75 11.62
CA ASP A 31 19.25 -2.00 10.48
C ASP A 31 18.51 -2.17 9.15
N GLN A 32 17.21 -2.48 9.20
CA GLN A 32 16.36 -2.59 8.01
C GLN A 32 15.92 -1.21 7.48
N LEU A 33 16.13 -0.12 8.23
CA LEU A 33 15.71 1.20 7.84
C LEU A 33 16.77 1.89 6.98
N HIS A 34 16.46 2.12 5.71
CA HIS A 34 17.29 2.90 4.81
C HIS A 34 16.63 4.26 4.58
N ILE A 35 17.23 5.32 5.15
CA ILE A 35 16.72 6.68 5.02
C ILE A 35 17.62 7.45 4.05
N LEU A 36 17.08 7.92 2.93
CA LEU A 36 17.84 8.72 1.98
C LEU A 36 18.02 10.14 2.50
N ILE A 37 19.27 10.62 2.51
CA ILE A 37 19.61 11.97 3.00
C ILE A 37 20.50 12.66 1.98
N GLY A 38 20.28 13.96 1.76
CA GLY A 38 21.14 14.80 0.93
C GLY A 38 21.26 14.29 -0.51
N ASN A 39 22.49 14.09 -0.97
CA ASN A 39 22.78 13.71 -2.37
C ASN A 39 22.17 12.36 -2.78
N GLU A 40 22.01 11.41 -1.85
CA GLU A 40 21.39 10.10 -2.14
C GLU A 40 19.94 10.26 -2.59
N CYS A 41 19.21 11.20 -1.97
CA CYS A 41 17.84 11.54 -2.35
C CYS A 41 17.81 12.15 -3.76
N THR A 42 18.73 13.06 -4.07
CA THR A 42 18.82 13.67 -5.42
C THR A 42 19.13 12.62 -6.49
N THR A 43 20.08 11.71 -6.22
CA THR A 43 20.42 10.62 -7.13
C THR A 43 19.21 9.70 -7.35
N PHE A 44 18.51 9.29 -6.30
CA PHE A 44 17.31 8.47 -6.42
C PHE A 44 16.23 9.15 -7.27
N ILE A 45 15.98 10.44 -7.03
CA ILE A 45 14.98 11.21 -7.81
C ILE A 45 15.34 11.24 -9.29
N GLU A 46 16.62 11.46 -9.63
CA GLU A 46 17.07 11.45 -11.03
C GLU A 46 16.99 10.05 -11.65
N GLU A 47 17.31 8.99 -10.91
CA GLU A 47 17.20 7.60 -11.39
C GLU A 47 15.75 7.20 -11.71
N VAL A 48 14.82 7.57 -10.83
CA VAL A 48 13.38 7.37 -11.06
C VAL A 48 12.94 8.17 -12.29
N ARG A 49 13.39 9.42 -12.42
CA ARG A 49 13.01 10.30 -13.53
C ARG A 49 13.54 9.83 -14.89
N THR A 50 14.80 9.37 -14.95
CA THR A 50 15.50 9.19 -16.22
C THR A 50 15.19 7.88 -16.94
N ASN A 51 14.69 6.83 -16.27
CA ASN A 51 14.17 5.61 -16.92
C ASN A 51 13.53 4.57 -15.96
N GLY A 52 13.23 4.93 -14.71
CA GLY A 52 12.71 3.97 -13.72
C GLY A 52 13.68 2.81 -13.44
N LYS A 53 14.98 3.03 -13.62
CA LYS A 53 16.02 2.05 -13.25
C LYS A 53 16.69 2.52 -11.97
N VAL A 54 16.02 2.28 -10.86
CA VAL A 54 16.63 2.42 -9.54
C VAL A 54 17.38 1.12 -9.26
N SER A 55 18.69 1.23 -9.06
CA SER A 55 19.51 0.08 -8.69
C SER A 55 19.04 -0.45 -7.34
N ASN A 56 18.90 -1.78 -7.21
CA ASN A 56 18.55 -2.45 -5.96
C ASN A 56 17.14 -2.16 -5.41
N ILE A 57 16.19 -1.70 -6.25
CA ILE A 57 14.82 -1.46 -5.77
C ILE A 57 14.16 -2.70 -5.16
N ALA A 58 14.49 -3.89 -5.66
CA ALA A 58 14.01 -5.18 -5.17
C ALA A 58 14.50 -5.54 -3.76
N GLU A 59 15.47 -4.80 -3.18
CA GLU A 59 15.87 -5.00 -1.78
C GLU A 59 14.84 -4.43 -0.79
N TYR A 60 13.99 -3.51 -1.25
CA TYR A 60 13.01 -2.83 -0.43
C TYR A 60 11.70 -3.61 -0.37
N ALA A 61 11.23 -3.87 0.85
CA ALA A 61 9.90 -4.41 1.09
C ALA A 61 8.80 -3.35 0.95
N ILE A 62 9.15 -2.07 1.15
CA ILE A 62 8.21 -0.94 1.07
C ILE A 62 8.99 0.36 0.85
N ILE A 63 8.38 1.29 0.13
CA ILE A 63 8.90 2.64 -0.08
C ILE A 63 7.94 3.65 0.55
N CYS A 64 8.48 4.50 1.42
CA CYS A 64 7.73 5.54 2.12
C CYS A 64 8.33 6.91 1.77
N CYS A 65 7.55 7.80 1.16
CA CYS A 65 8.03 9.06 0.64
C CYS A 65 7.24 10.24 1.21
N HIS A 66 7.95 11.27 1.64
CA HIS A 66 7.29 12.52 1.95
C HIS A 66 6.85 13.20 0.64
N HIS A 67 5.54 13.39 0.44
CA HIS A 67 4.89 13.70 -0.85
C HIS A 67 5.51 14.90 -1.59
N THR A 68 5.80 15.99 -0.87
CA THR A 68 6.36 17.21 -1.45
C THR A 68 7.70 17.02 -2.18
N PHE A 69 8.48 15.99 -1.84
CA PHE A 69 9.78 15.73 -2.49
C PHE A 69 9.64 14.96 -3.79
N VAL A 70 8.58 14.19 -3.91
CA VAL A 70 8.36 13.25 -4.99
C VAL A 70 7.23 13.68 -5.92
N GLU A 71 6.61 14.84 -5.68
CA GLU A 71 5.52 15.41 -6.50
C GLU A 71 5.88 15.46 -8.00
N LYS A 72 7.14 15.74 -8.34
CA LYS A 72 7.62 15.79 -9.74
C LYS A 72 7.95 14.41 -10.35
N ILE A 73 7.97 13.37 -9.54
CA ILE A 73 8.29 12.00 -9.93
C ILE A 73 7.21 11.02 -9.46
N GLU A 74 6.02 11.50 -9.11
CA GLU A 74 4.96 10.68 -8.52
C GLU A 74 4.54 9.56 -9.48
N ASP A 75 4.14 9.89 -10.71
CA ASP A 75 3.73 8.87 -11.69
C ASP A 75 4.85 7.90 -12.06
N PRO A 76 6.09 8.36 -12.35
CA PRO A 76 7.22 7.45 -12.55
C PRO A 76 7.45 6.52 -11.35
N LEU A 77 7.33 7.02 -10.12
CA LEU A 77 7.53 6.23 -8.91
C LEU A 77 6.41 5.22 -8.70
N LYS A 78 5.15 5.60 -8.90
CA LYS A 78 3.99 4.70 -8.87
C LYS A 78 4.19 3.53 -9.84
N LYS A 79 4.52 3.83 -11.11
CA LYS A 79 4.79 2.82 -12.15
C LYS A 79 5.95 1.90 -11.78
N LEU A 80 7.00 2.47 -11.21
CA LEU A 80 8.17 1.72 -10.76
C LEU A 80 7.83 0.75 -9.63
N CYS A 81 7.08 1.21 -8.64
CA CYS A 81 6.65 0.40 -7.50
C CYS A 81 5.69 -0.72 -7.95
N GLN A 82 4.69 -0.39 -8.78
CA GLN A 82 3.74 -1.34 -9.34
C GLN A 82 4.45 -2.45 -10.14
N LYS A 83 5.39 -2.08 -11.01
CA LYS A 83 6.17 -3.05 -11.81
C LYS A 83 6.96 -4.04 -10.94
N ASN A 84 7.40 -3.62 -9.76
CA ASN A 84 8.20 -4.45 -8.86
C ASN A 84 7.38 -5.07 -7.71
N ASN A 85 6.05 -4.87 -7.71
CA ASN A 85 5.15 -5.26 -6.63
C ASN A 85 5.61 -4.75 -5.25
N ILE A 86 6.00 -3.47 -5.19
CA ILE A 86 6.49 -2.83 -3.97
C ILE A 86 5.39 -1.89 -3.45
N PRO A 87 4.89 -2.09 -2.20
CA PRO A 87 3.98 -1.16 -1.56
C PRO A 87 4.57 0.25 -1.48
N LEU A 88 3.73 1.26 -1.72
CA LEU A 88 4.12 2.67 -1.72
C LEU A 88 3.25 3.46 -0.73
N ILE A 89 3.92 4.26 0.11
CA ILE A 89 3.27 5.17 1.05
C ILE A 89 3.71 6.60 0.74
N PHE A 90 2.74 7.49 0.55
CA PHE A 90 2.99 8.93 0.59
C PHE A 90 2.55 9.52 1.91
N PHE A 91 3.43 10.27 2.56
CA PHE A 91 3.07 10.99 3.77
C PHE A 91 3.33 12.49 3.63
N SER A 92 2.47 13.31 4.22
CA SER A 92 2.56 14.77 4.09
C SER A 92 1.77 15.47 5.18
N GLY A 93 2.20 16.68 5.56
CA GLY A 93 1.43 17.55 6.45
C GLY A 93 0.16 18.10 5.79
N ARG A 94 -0.06 17.84 4.50
CA ARG A 94 -1.28 18.21 3.77
C ARG A 94 -2.44 17.24 4.01
N TYR A 95 -2.16 16.02 4.46
CA TYR A 95 -3.18 15.01 4.70
C TYR A 95 -3.67 15.10 6.13
N THR A 96 -4.98 15.25 6.32
CA THR A 96 -5.64 15.19 7.63
C THR A 96 -5.97 13.76 8.01
N ASP A 97 -6.37 12.95 7.02
CA ASP A 97 -6.83 11.58 7.17
C ASP A 97 -6.03 10.63 6.28
N SER A 98 -6.07 9.33 6.61
CA SER A 98 -5.52 8.31 5.73
C SER A 98 -6.51 7.95 4.63
N TYR A 99 -6.01 7.76 3.42
CA TYR A 99 -6.78 7.18 2.33
C TYR A 99 -5.87 6.40 1.39
N MET A 100 -6.40 5.37 0.75
CA MET A 100 -5.73 4.63 -0.31
C MET A 100 -6.26 5.00 -1.69
N SER A 101 -5.36 5.16 -2.65
CA SER A 101 -5.68 5.40 -4.07
C SER A 101 -4.61 4.77 -4.96
N ASP A 102 -5.01 4.09 -6.04
CA ASP A 102 -4.09 3.42 -6.97
C ASP A 102 -3.06 2.50 -6.28
N HIS A 103 -3.48 1.74 -5.25
CA HIS A 103 -2.60 0.91 -4.40
C HIS A 103 -1.47 1.70 -3.69
N VAL A 104 -1.69 2.99 -3.48
CA VAL A 104 -0.80 3.87 -2.73
C VAL A 104 -1.54 4.37 -1.50
N LEU A 105 -0.90 4.24 -0.34
CA LEU A 105 -1.45 4.73 0.91
C LEU A 105 -0.97 6.15 1.19
N HIS A 106 -1.91 7.06 1.37
CA HIS A 106 -1.66 8.46 1.71
C HIS A 106 -1.94 8.70 3.20
N LEU A 107 -1.00 9.33 3.91
CA LEU A 107 -1.05 9.49 5.38
C LEU A 107 -0.60 10.87 5.85
N SER A 108 -1.15 11.35 6.95
CA SER A 108 -0.53 12.46 7.68
C SER A 108 0.87 12.09 8.17
N VAL A 109 1.75 13.08 8.31
CA VAL A 109 3.11 12.88 8.87
C VAL A 109 3.05 12.23 10.25
N ASP A 110 2.13 12.70 11.10
CA ASP A 110 2.00 12.20 12.47
C ASP A 110 1.54 10.75 12.49
N LYS A 111 0.53 10.39 11.68
CA LYS A 111 0.06 8.99 11.57
C LYS A 111 1.17 8.08 11.03
N PHE A 112 1.94 8.53 10.05
CA PHE A 112 3.06 7.76 9.50
C PHE A 112 4.09 7.41 10.58
N TYR A 113 4.64 8.41 11.27
CA TYR A 113 5.72 8.18 12.22
C TYR A 113 5.26 7.55 13.55
N MET A 114 4.06 7.89 14.03
CA MET A 114 3.61 7.43 15.36
C MET A 114 2.93 6.06 15.34
N GLN A 115 2.33 5.66 14.21
CA GLN A 115 1.52 4.43 14.14
C GLN A 115 2.04 3.48 13.06
N VAL A 116 2.17 3.97 11.82
CA VAL A 116 2.42 3.11 10.66
C VAL A 116 3.85 2.58 10.61
N LEU A 117 4.85 3.44 10.79
CA LEU A 117 6.26 3.05 10.74
C LEU A 117 6.61 1.99 11.79
N PRO A 118 6.19 2.11 13.08
CA PRO A 118 6.36 1.03 14.05
C PRO A 118 5.76 -0.30 13.60
N CYS A 119 4.52 -0.30 13.08
CA CYS A 119 3.86 -1.51 12.58
C CYS A 119 4.64 -2.16 11.43
N ILE A 120 5.09 -1.38 10.44
CA ILE A 120 5.89 -1.87 9.31
C ILE A 120 7.18 -2.52 9.80
N VAL A 121 7.89 -1.86 10.73
CA VAL A 121 9.15 -2.38 11.27
C VAL A 121 8.92 -3.70 12.01
N GLN A 122 7.86 -3.79 12.80
CA GLN A 122 7.51 -5.02 13.52
C GLN A 122 7.16 -6.16 12.55
N ASP A 123 6.36 -5.88 11.51
CA ASP A 123 5.97 -6.89 10.53
C ASP A 123 7.19 -7.38 9.71
N ILE A 124 8.09 -6.50 9.29
CA ILE A 124 9.34 -6.89 8.60
C ILE A 124 10.26 -7.72 9.51
N LYS A 125 10.40 -7.35 10.79
CA LYS A 125 11.20 -8.13 11.76
C LYS A 125 10.61 -9.51 12.01
N ALA A 126 9.29 -9.63 11.94
CA ALA A 126 8.57 -10.88 12.10
C ALA A 126 8.44 -11.67 10.78
N GLU A 127 9.05 -11.21 9.67
CA GLU A 127 8.94 -11.80 8.34
C GLU A 127 7.48 -11.97 7.87
N LYS A 128 6.60 -11.08 8.31
CA LYS A 128 5.19 -11.05 7.91
C LYS A 128 5.02 -10.34 6.57
N PRO A 129 4.03 -10.73 5.76
CA PRO A 129 3.67 -9.98 4.57
C PRO A 129 3.21 -8.57 4.97
N LEU A 130 3.64 -7.57 4.19
CA LEU A 130 3.16 -6.20 4.32
C LEU A 130 1.88 -6.05 3.50
N ILE A 131 0.81 -5.67 4.18
CA ILE A 131 -0.52 -5.46 3.59
C ILE A 131 -0.89 -4.00 3.86
N LEU A 132 -1.10 -3.18 2.82
CA LEU A 132 -1.36 -1.75 2.97
C LEU A 132 -2.69 -1.48 3.67
N GLU A 133 -3.70 -2.30 3.40
CA GLU A 133 -5.01 -2.23 4.03
C GLU A 133 -4.93 -2.50 5.52
N LYS A 134 -4.07 -3.43 5.94
CA LYS A 134 -3.80 -3.69 7.36
C LYS A 134 -3.21 -2.45 8.03
N ILE A 135 -2.34 -1.73 7.32
CA ILE A 135 -1.72 -0.49 7.80
C ILE A 135 -2.77 0.65 7.88
N GLU A 136 -3.68 0.72 6.92
CA GLU A 136 -4.71 1.78 6.87
C GLU A 136 -5.83 1.56 7.88
N PHE A 137 -6.40 0.36 7.90
CA PHE A 137 -7.65 0.01 8.59
C PHE A 137 -7.44 -0.76 9.90
N GLY A 138 -6.21 -1.15 10.23
CA GLY A 138 -5.88 -1.87 11.46
C GLY A 138 -6.61 -3.21 11.53
N GLU A 139 -7.27 -3.50 12.66
CA GLU A 139 -8.02 -4.76 12.87
C GLU A 139 -9.18 -4.95 11.88
N ASN A 140 -9.70 -3.86 11.30
CA ASN A 140 -10.83 -3.92 10.38
C ASN A 140 -10.42 -4.17 8.92
N TYR A 141 -9.14 -4.39 8.63
CA TYR A 141 -8.63 -4.50 7.26
C TYR A 141 -9.28 -5.61 6.44
N GLU A 142 -9.57 -6.76 7.05
CA GLU A 142 -10.26 -7.86 6.37
C GLU A 142 -11.67 -7.44 5.91
N VAL A 143 -12.38 -6.69 6.74
CA VAL A 143 -13.70 -6.15 6.39
C VAL A 143 -13.57 -5.09 5.29
N ALA A 144 -12.56 -4.22 5.38
CA ALA A 144 -12.31 -3.19 4.38
C ALA A 144 -11.99 -3.79 3.01
N ILE A 145 -11.12 -4.81 2.96
CA ILE A 145 -10.81 -5.54 1.72
C ILE A 145 -12.08 -6.17 1.14
N LEU A 146 -12.85 -6.91 1.96
CA LEU A 146 -14.10 -7.53 1.51
C LEU A 146 -15.10 -6.51 0.97
N MET A 147 -15.24 -5.35 1.63
CA MET A 147 -16.13 -4.28 1.16
C MET A 147 -15.65 -3.70 -0.18
N ASN A 148 -14.34 -3.46 -0.34
CA ASN A 148 -13.77 -2.96 -1.58
C ASN A 148 -13.96 -3.96 -2.73
N THR A 149 -13.66 -5.24 -2.51
CA THR A 149 -13.89 -6.31 -3.50
C THR A 149 -15.36 -6.38 -3.90
N ARG A 150 -16.29 -6.36 -2.93
CA ARG A 150 -17.73 -6.38 -3.23
C ARG A 150 -18.15 -5.18 -4.09
N ASN A 151 -17.65 -3.99 -3.77
CA ASN A 151 -18.00 -2.77 -4.50
C ASN A 151 -17.49 -2.85 -5.95
N ASN A 152 -16.23 -3.24 -6.17
CA ASN A 152 -15.67 -3.40 -7.51
C ASN A 152 -16.45 -4.43 -8.35
N LEU A 153 -16.81 -5.57 -7.76
CA LEU A 153 -17.63 -6.57 -8.45
C LEU A 153 -19.05 -6.06 -8.76
N THR A 154 -19.60 -5.20 -7.90
CA THR A 154 -20.92 -4.58 -8.12
C THR A 154 -20.85 -3.54 -9.24
N GLU A 155 -19.84 -2.67 -9.22
CA GLU A 155 -19.58 -1.70 -10.30
C GLU A 155 -19.40 -2.41 -11.64
N TRP A 156 -18.71 -3.56 -11.68
CA TRP A 156 -18.58 -4.33 -12.91
C TRP A 156 -19.93 -4.91 -13.38
N LEU A 157 -20.71 -5.49 -12.46
CA LEU A 157 -22.06 -6.00 -12.76
C LEU A 157 -22.98 -4.89 -13.29
N GLU A 158 -22.86 -3.67 -12.78
CA GLU A 158 -23.65 -2.50 -13.19
C GLU A 158 -23.14 -1.88 -14.50
N ALA A 159 -21.83 -1.84 -14.72
CA ALA A 159 -21.21 -1.27 -15.91
C ALA A 159 -21.50 -2.08 -17.18
N GLU A 160 -21.79 -3.37 -17.10
CA GLU A 160 -22.02 -4.22 -18.28
C GLU A 160 -23.50 -4.27 -18.75
N ASP A 161 -24.44 -3.72 -17.96
CA ASP A 161 -25.79 -3.40 -18.44
C ASP A 161 -25.77 -2.20 -19.42
N ASP A 162 -24.69 -1.40 -19.41
CA ASP A 162 -24.42 -0.31 -20.36
C ASP A 162 -23.23 -0.66 -21.27
N THR A 163 -23.52 -1.03 -22.51
CA THR A 163 -22.55 -1.43 -23.54
C THR A 163 -21.28 -0.55 -23.63
N GLN A 164 -20.16 -0.95 -23.01
CA GLN A 164 -18.81 -0.47 -23.38
C GLN A 164 -17.70 -1.43 -22.95
N THR A 165 -16.94 -1.88 -23.95
CA THR A 165 -15.66 -2.61 -23.86
C THR A 165 -14.72 -2.02 -22.82
N TYR A 166 -14.24 -2.83 -21.86
CA TYR A 166 -13.08 -2.46 -21.04
C TYR A 166 -12.06 -3.56 -20.79
N SER A 167 -10.85 -3.05 -20.60
CA SER A 167 -9.57 -3.67 -20.27
C SER A 167 -9.67 -4.72 -19.18
N GLU A 168 -9.02 -5.86 -19.44
CA GLU A 168 -8.75 -6.95 -18.50
C GLU A 168 -8.54 -6.39 -17.07
N LEU A 169 -9.46 -6.75 -16.17
CA LEU A 169 -9.24 -6.64 -14.74
C LEU A 169 -7.93 -7.37 -14.42
N ASP A 170 -6.97 -6.68 -13.83
CA ASP A 170 -5.82 -7.31 -13.17
C ASP A 170 -6.28 -7.91 -11.83
N LEU A 171 -7.23 -8.84 -11.92
CA LEU A 171 -7.71 -9.69 -10.82
C LEU A 171 -6.54 -10.48 -10.21
N ASP A 172 -5.51 -10.77 -11.01
CA ASP A 172 -4.28 -11.41 -10.58
C ASP A 172 -3.61 -10.60 -9.45
N SER A 173 -3.55 -9.26 -9.54
CA SER A 173 -2.98 -8.42 -8.48
C SER A 173 -3.76 -8.47 -7.15
N TYR A 174 -5.11 -8.50 -7.21
CA TYR A 174 -5.97 -8.45 -6.02
C TYR A 174 -6.14 -9.81 -5.34
N VAL A 175 -6.20 -10.89 -6.11
CA VAL A 175 -6.26 -12.26 -5.59
C VAL A 175 -4.93 -12.62 -4.92
N LEU A 176 -3.79 -12.11 -5.41
CA LEU A 176 -2.47 -12.28 -4.78
C LEU A 176 -2.35 -11.60 -3.40
N GLU A 177 -2.98 -10.44 -3.18
CA GLU A 177 -3.02 -9.79 -1.86
C GLU A 177 -3.93 -10.54 -0.87
N LEU A 178 -5.03 -11.11 -1.37
CA LEU A 178 -5.96 -11.96 -0.61
C LEU A 178 -5.42 -13.38 -0.33
N ALA A 179 -4.44 -13.85 -1.11
CA ALA A 179 -3.90 -15.22 -1.02
C ALA A 179 -3.20 -15.55 0.31
N ASN A 180 -2.96 -14.56 1.17
CA ASN A 180 -2.38 -14.78 2.50
C ASN A 180 -3.43 -15.13 3.58
N ASP A 181 -4.73 -14.97 3.30
CA ASP A 181 -5.81 -15.42 4.17
C ASP A 181 -6.67 -16.46 3.44
N ALA A 182 -6.56 -17.72 3.87
CA ALA A 182 -7.27 -18.86 3.30
C ALA A 182 -8.81 -18.67 3.31
N SER A 183 -9.35 -17.85 4.21
CA SER A 183 -10.79 -17.57 4.28
C SER A 183 -11.28 -16.63 3.18
N LEU A 184 -10.41 -15.76 2.67
CA LEU A 184 -10.75 -14.78 1.64
C LEU A 184 -10.56 -15.35 0.22
N THR A 185 -9.59 -16.24 0.04
CA THR A 185 -9.32 -16.92 -1.23
C THR A 185 -10.42 -17.90 -1.65
N GLU A 186 -11.15 -18.50 -0.72
CA GLU A 186 -12.31 -19.35 -1.05
C GLU A 186 -13.47 -18.57 -1.69
N CYS A 187 -13.47 -17.23 -1.58
CA CYS A 187 -14.62 -16.40 -1.92
C CYS A 187 -14.52 -15.73 -3.29
N VAL A 188 -13.31 -15.64 -3.83
CA VAL A 188 -13.01 -15.02 -5.12
C VAL A 188 -12.54 -16.12 -6.05
N HIS A 189 -13.32 -16.40 -7.10
CA HIS A 189 -12.90 -17.31 -8.16
C HIS A 189 -12.33 -16.49 -9.32
N GLU A 190 -11.12 -16.83 -9.76
CA GLU A 190 -10.55 -16.38 -11.03
C GLU A 190 -11.39 -16.97 -12.17
N ASP A 191 -12.31 -16.18 -12.73
CA ASP A 191 -12.95 -16.54 -14.00
C ASP A 191 -12.56 -15.50 -15.05
N LYS A 192 -11.97 -15.98 -16.15
CA LYS A 192 -11.44 -15.15 -17.24
C LYS A 192 -12.50 -14.73 -18.25
N GLU A 193 -13.73 -15.23 -18.09
CA GLU A 193 -14.90 -14.88 -18.91
C GLU A 193 -16.01 -14.28 -18.02
N TYR A 194 -16.61 -13.19 -18.48
CA TYR A 194 -17.72 -12.54 -17.77
C TYR A 194 -18.90 -13.50 -17.58
N ASN A 195 -19.30 -13.68 -16.32
CA ASN A 195 -20.49 -14.45 -15.97
C ASN A 195 -21.30 -13.72 -14.87
N PRO A 196 -22.38 -12.99 -15.25
CA PRO A 196 -23.20 -12.23 -14.31
C PRO A 196 -23.79 -13.07 -13.17
N THR A 197 -24.06 -14.35 -13.44
CA THR A 197 -24.60 -15.27 -12.43
C THR A 197 -23.54 -15.62 -11.39
N LEU A 198 -22.30 -15.85 -11.84
CA LEU A 198 -21.17 -16.10 -10.95
C LEU A 198 -20.82 -14.86 -10.13
N LEU A 199 -20.82 -13.68 -10.74
CA LEU A 199 -20.57 -12.42 -10.05
C LEU A 199 -21.57 -12.16 -8.94
N ARG A 200 -22.86 -12.32 -9.22
CA ARG A 200 -23.91 -12.20 -8.20
C ARG A 200 -23.70 -13.20 -7.07
N LYS A 201 -23.25 -14.42 -7.37
CA LYS A 201 -22.94 -15.43 -6.35
C LYS A 201 -21.74 -15.01 -5.48
N GLN A 202 -20.68 -14.48 -6.09
CA GLN A 202 -19.50 -13.96 -5.38
C GLN A 202 -19.85 -12.75 -4.50
N ILE A 203 -20.56 -11.75 -5.04
CA ILE A 203 -21.05 -10.58 -4.30
C ILE A 203 -21.87 -11.01 -3.08
N ASN A 204 -22.77 -11.98 -3.23
CA ASN A 204 -23.59 -12.49 -2.13
C ASN A 204 -22.75 -13.24 -1.09
N SER A 205 -21.76 -14.03 -1.52
CA SER A 205 -20.83 -14.73 -0.63
C SER A 205 -20.04 -13.74 0.23
N ILE A 206 -19.41 -12.76 -0.42
CA ILE A 206 -18.64 -11.69 0.24
C ILE A 206 -19.52 -10.89 1.19
N SER A 207 -20.75 -10.55 0.78
CA SER A 207 -21.72 -9.84 1.62
C SER A 207 -22.12 -10.64 2.87
N SER A 208 -22.20 -11.96 2.77
CA SER A 208 -22.46 -12.84 3.90
C SER A 208 -21.29 -12.86 4.90
N LEU A 209 -20.06 -12.91 4.39
CA LEU A 209 -18.84 -12.90 5.20
C LEU A 209 -18.64 -11.58 5.94
N ILE A 210 -18.89 -10.45 5.27
CA ILE A 210 -18.87 -9.13 5.92
C ILE A 210 -19.81 -9.11 7.12
N LYS A 211 -21.04 -9.65 6.98
CA LYS A 211 -22.02 -9.72 8.08
C LYS A 211 -21.61 -10.63 9.23
N GLN A 212 -20.71 -11.59 9.01
CA GLN A 212 -20.21 -12.47 10.07
C GLN A 212 -19.05 -11.84 10.85
N LYS A 213 -18.34 -10.87 10.25
CA LYS A 213 -17.18 -10.19 10.83
C LYS A 213 -17.52 -8.86 11.53
N ILE A 214 -18.74 -8.33 11.34
CA ILE A 214 -19.29 -7.13 12.01
C ILE A 214 -20.24 -7.58 13.13
#